data_AF-A0A2D8GBD4-F1
#
_entry.id   AF-A0A2D8GBD4-F1
#
_cell.length_a   1.000
_cell.length_b   1.000
_cell.length_c   1.000
_cell.angle_alpha   90.00
_cell.angle_beta   90.00
_cell.angle_gamma   90.00
#
_symmetry.space_group_name_H-M   'P 1'
#
loop_
_entity.id
_entity.type
_entity.pdbx_description
1 polymer ?
#
loop_
_entity_poly.entity_id
_entity_poly.type
_entity_poly.pdbx_seq_one_letter_code
_entity_poly.pdbx_strand_id
1 'polypeptide(L)'
;MSNWDRNLFIDHLRKHCTREVAKVGVAIIEFTEKFADDVSWGRGSDHGTLTFRCNTDNGPLPLFHMTSSGQLNLQINFMRSKDIPPMVLRDVVLKLESNFIRDYDEIEYPSDVFVPIDELFHTENQLEKFLKTIEGATYRLRQ
;
A
#
# COMPACT_ATOMS: atom_id res chain seq x y z
N MET A 1 -12.64 -2.70 -22.24
CA MET A 1 -11.79 -2.80 -21.05
C MET A 1 -12.69 -2.67 -19.85
N SER A 2 -12.92 -3.75 -19.11
CA SER A 2 -13.68 -3.69 -17.85
C SER A 2 -12.87 -2.90 -16.83
N ASN A 3 -13.48 -1.92 -16.19
CA ASN A 3 -12.88 -1.31 -15.00
C ASN A 3 -12.77 -2.41 -13.92
N TRP A 4 -11.64 -2.48 -13.22
CA TRP A 4 -11.58 -3.33 -12.05
C TRP A 4 -12.51 -2.77 -10.97
N ASP A 5 -13.12 -3.69 -10.23
CA ASP A 5 -13.85 -3.38 -9.01
C ASP A 5 -13.39 -4.32 -7.90
N ARG A 6 -13.88 -4.06 -6.69
CA ARG A 6 -13.57 -4.84 -5.50
C ARG A 6 -13.76 -6.34 -5.69
N ASN A 7 -14.89 -6.75 -6.28
CA ASN A 7 -15.25 -8.16 -6.38
C ASN A 7 -14.36 -8.86 -7.39
N LEU A 8 -14.19 -8.28 -8.58
CA LEU A 8 -13.31 -8.81 -9.61
C LEU A 8 -11.87 -8.92 -9.11
N PHE A 9 -11.40 -7.93 -8.35
CA PHE A 9 -10.06 -7.93 -7.78
C PHE A 9 -9.86 -9.06 -6.76
N ILE A 10 -10.79 -9.24 -5.81
CA ILE A 10 -10.73 -10.29 -4.79
C ILE A 10 -10.79 -11.67 -5.44
N ASP A 11 -11.67 -11.86 -6.42
CA ASP A 11 -11.80 -13.13 -7.14
C ASP A 11 -10.52 -13.48 -7.89
N HIS A 12 -9.92 -12.50 -8.57
CA HIS A 12 -8.64 -12.67 -9.24
C HIS A 12 -7.51 -13.01 -8.25
N LEU A 13 -7.44 -12.30 -7.13
CA LEU A 13 -6.44 -12.50 -6.08
C LEU A 13 -6.54 -13.93 -5.50
N ARG A 14 -7.75 -14.39 -5.16
CA ARG A 14 -7.97 -15.75 -4.63
C ARG A 14 -7.67 -16.85 -5.64
N LYS A 15 -7.80 -16.57 -6.93
CA LYS A 15 -7.53 -17.53 -8.00
C LYS A 15 -6.04 -17.67 -8.32
N HIS A 16 -5.26 -16.59 -8.21
CA HIS A 16 -3.87 -16.54 -8.67
C HIS A 16 -2.83 -16.50 -7.55
N CYS A 17 -3.22 -16.22 -6.32
CA CYS A 17 -2.32 -16.15 -5.18
C CYS A 17 -2.58 -17.31 -4.21
N THR A 18 -1.61 -17.54 -3.30
CA THR A 18 -1.79 -18.47 -2.18
C THR A 18 -2.91 -17.98 -1.26
N ARG A 19 -3.44 -18.88 -0.43
CA ARG A 19 -4.50 -18.55 0.53
C ARG A 19 -4.05 -17.47 1.51
N GLU A 20 -2.79 -17.50 1.92
CA GLU A 20 -2.17 -16.58 2.85
C GLU A 20 -2.05 -15.18 2.22
N VAL A 21 -1.53 -15.09 0.99
CA VAL A 21 -1.46 -13.82 0.24
C VAL A 21 -2.85 -13.26 -0.02
N ALA A 22 -3.81 -14.11 -0.38
CA ALA A 22 -5.20 -13.69 -0.59
C ALA A 22 -5.85 -13.18 0.70
N LYS A 23 -5.58 -13.80 1.87
CA LYS A 23 -6.06 -13.31 3.18
C LYS A 23 -5.49 -11.91 3.47
N VAL A 24 -4.18 -11.72 3.28
CA VAL A 24 -3.51 -10.43 3.48
C VAL A 24 -4.08 -9.37 2.53
N GLY A 25 -4.18 -9.67 1.24
CA GLY A 25 -4.69 -8.72 0.26
C GLY A 25 -6.16 -8.33 0.49
N VAL A 26 -7.02 -9.26 0.92
CA VAL A 26 -8.40 -8.94 1.32
C VAL A 26 -8.42 -7.99 2.51
N ALA A 27 -7.58 -8.22 3.53
CA ALA A 27 -7.49 -7.31 4.67
C ALA A 27 -6.99 -5.91 4.28
N ILE A 28 -6.03 -5.81 3.35
CA ILE A 28 -5.57 -4.53 2.81
C ILE A 28 -6.70 -3.82 2.03
N ILE A 29 -7.51 -4.55 1.26
CA ILE A 29 -8.68 -3.98 0.55
C ILE A 29 -9.69 -3.42 1.55
N GLU A 30 -10.09 -4.22 2.54
CA GLU A 30 -11.06 -3.79 3.57
C GLU A 30 -10.57 -2.58 4.36
N PHE A 31 -9.28 -2.54 4.68
CA PHE A 31 -8.65 -1.38 5.27
C PHE A 31 -8.71 -0.16 4.34
N THR A 32 -8.38 -0.34 3.06
CA THR A 32 -8.35 0.73 2.07
C THR A 32 -9.73 1.38 1.92
N GLU A 33 -10.79 0.58 1.80
CA GLU A 33 -12.17 1.05 1.70
C GLU A 33 -12.63 1.82 2.95
N LYS A 34 -12.05 1.54 4.11
CA LYS A 34 -12.41 2.17 5.38
C LYS A 34 -11.65 3.46 5.66
N PHE A 35 -10.38 3.54 5.27
CA PHE A 35 -9.47 4.60 5.75
C PHE A 35 -8.94 5.52 4.66
N ALA A 36 -8.93 5.10 3.39
CA ALA A 36 -8.51 5.97 2.29
C ALA A 36 -9.52 7.09 2.07
N ASP A 37 -9.04 8.26 1.64
CA ASP A 37 -9.91 9.36 1.20
C ASP A 37 -10.40 9.12 -0.24
N ASP A 38 -9.58 8.49 -1.06
CA ASP A 38 -9.92 8.06 -2.41
C ASP A 38 -9.31 6.69 -2.70
N VAL A 39 -10.14 5.83 -3.31
CA VAL A 39 -9.76 4.49 -3.73
C VAL A 39 -9.95 4.39 -5.23
N SER A 40 -8.85 4.11 -5.95
CA SER A 40 -8.92 3.89 -7.40
C SER A 40 -8.56 2.46 -7.76
N TRP A 41 -9.41 1.86 -8.59
CA TRP A 41 -9.19 0.57 -9.21
C TRP A 41 -8.73 0.76 -10.66
N GLY A 42 -7.60 0.14 -11.02
CA GLY A 42 -6.95 0.27 -12.32
C GLY A 42 -7.79 -0.28 -13.48
N ARG A 43 -7.25 -0.16 -14.69
CA ARG A 43 -7.88 -0.62 -15.95
C ARG A 43 -7.05 -1.65 -16.73
N GLY A 44 -6.17 -2.38 -16.03
CA GLY A 44 -5.31 -3.39 -16.65
C GLY A 44 -6.10 -4.57 -17.22
N SER A 45 -5.60 -5.21 -18.28
CA SER A 45 -6.19 -6.44 -18.83
C SER A 45 -5.81 -7.68 -18.02
N ASP A 46 -4.59 -7.68 -17.47
CA ASP A 46 -3.95 -8.90 -16.96
C ASP A 46 -4.10 -9.01 -15.44
N HIS A 47 -4.05 -7.88 -14.74
CA HIS A 47 -4.28 -7.78 -13.31
C HIS A 47 -4.87 -6.41 -12.96
N GLY A 48 -5.53 -6.35 -11.81
CA GLY A 48 -6.04 -5.12 -11.24
C GLY A 48 -4.97 -4.42 -10.42
N THR A 49 -5.10 -3.10 -10.29
CA THR A 49 -4.28 -2.29 -9.38
C THR A 49 -5.20 -1.50 -8.47
N LEU A 50 -5.07 -1.70 -7.17
CA LEU A 50 -5.68 -0.89 -6.13
C LEU A 50 -4.69 0.22 -5.75
N THR A 51 -5.16 1.44 -5.63
CA THR A 51 -4.38 2.56 -5.08
C THR A 51 -5.08 3.10 -3.85
N PHE A 52 -4.34 3.17 -2.74
CA PHE A 52 -4.73 3.88 -1.54
C PHE A 52 -4.28 5.34 -1.65
N ARG A 53 -5.19 6.31 -1.55
CA ARG A 53 -4.84 7.74 -1.49
C ARG A 53 -5.36 8.40 -0.22
N CYS A 54 -4.52 9.27 0.33
CA CYS A 54 -4.88 10.22 1.38
C CYS A 54 -4.96 11.62 0.76
N ASN A 55 -5.93 12.42 1.16
CA ASN A 55 -5.93 13.84 0.82
C ASN A 55 -4.94 14.58 1.70
N THR A 56 -4.19 15.49 1.08
CA THR A 56 -3.28 16.43 1.74
C THR A 56 -3.61 17.84 1.26
N ASP A 57 -3.05 18.86 1.89
CA ASP A 57 -3.19 20.26 1.42
C ASP A 57 -2.74 20.45 -0.03
N ASN A 58 -1.78 19.62 -0.47
CA ASN A 58 -1.22 19.64 -1.82
C ASN A 58 -1.94 18.70 -2.81
N GLY A 59 -3.09 18.15 -2.40
CA GLY A 59 -3.91 17.23 -3.19
C GLY A 59 -3.77 15.76 -2.78
N PRO A 60 -4.34 14.83 -3.57
CA PRO A 60 -4.35 13.41 -3.25
C PRO A 60 -2.94 12.79 -3.37
N LEU A 61 -2.49 12.15 -2.30
CA LEU A 61 -1.19 11.50 -2.17
C LEU A 61 -1.39 9.98 -2.07
N PRO A 62 -0.89 9.18 -3.04
CA PRO A 62 -0.87 7.73 -2.92
C PRO A 62 0.14 7.29 -1.86
N LEU A 63 -0.26 6.38 -0.97
CA LEU A 63 0.64 5.81 0.05
C LEU A 63 1.15 4.42 -0.35
N PHE A 64 0.32 3.64 -1.04
CA PHE A 64 0.72 2.37 -1.63
C PHE A 64 -0.18 1.98 -2.81
N HIS A 65 0.33 1.07 -3.63
CA HIS A 65 -0.44 0.32 -4.61
C HIS A 65 -0.42 -1.17 -4.27
N MET A 66 -1.50 -1.88 -4.60
CA MET A 66 -1.55 -3.33 -4.52
C MET A 66 -2.08 -3.91 -5.82
N THR A 67 -1.49 -5.00 -6.31
CA THR A 67 -1.98 -5.69 -7.51
C THR A 67 -2.83 -6.91 -7.14
N SER A 68 -3.76 -7.29 -8.03
CA SER A 68 -4.53 -8.54 -7.87
C SER A 68 -3.70 -9.80 -8.13
N SER A 69 -2.41 -9.64 -8.45
CA SER A 69 -1.39 -10.69 -8.50
C SER A 69 -0.60 -10.83 -7.19
N GLY A 70 -0.97 -10.10 -6.13
CA GLY A 70 -0.39 -10.26 -4.81
C GLY A 70 0.92 -9.51 -4.60
N GLN A 71 1.09 -8.36 -5.26
CA GLN A 71 2.24 -7.49 -5.05
C GLN A 71 1.82 -6.19 -4.38
N LEU A 72 2.71 -5.63 -3.56
CA LEU A 72 2.56 -4.36 -2.88
C LEU A 72 3.69 -3.41 -3.29
N ASN A 73 3.36 -2.16 -3.59
CA ASN A 73 4.33 -1.11 -3.89
C ASN A 73 4.11 0.04 -2.91
N LEU A 74 5.11 0.31 -2.08
CA LEU A 74 5.11 1.38 -1.09
C LEU A 74 5.60 2.66 -1.76
N GLN A 75 4.79 3.72 -1.74
CA GLN A 75 5.07 4.95 -2.50
C GLN A 75 6.01 5.91 -1.74
N ILE A 76 7.11 5.38 -1.18
CA ILE A 76 8.02 6.13 -0.29
C ILE A 76 8.79 7.20 -1.05
N ASN A 77 9.33 6.88 -2.23
CA ASN A 77 10.04 7.84 -3.06
C ASN A 77 9.09 8.84 -3.70
N PHE A 78 7.87 8.43 -4.04
CA PHE A 78 6.83 9.37 -4.42
C PHE A 78 6.59 10.37 -3.29
N MET A 79 6.40 9.90 -2.06
CA MET A 79 6.26 10.76 -0.88
C MET A 79 7.47 11.68 -0.66
N ARG A 80 8.70 11.19 -0.83
CA ARG A 80 9.93 12.03 -0.79
C ARG A 80 9.92 13.16 -1.82
N SER A 81 9.42 12.87 -3.01
CA SER A 81 9.35 13.85 -4.10
C SER A 81 8.28 14.92 -3.88
N LYS A 82 7.42 14.75 -2.88
CA LYS A 82 6.35 15.68 -2.53
C LYS A 82 6.73 16.50 -1.31
N ASP A 83 6.17 17.70 -1.24
CA ASP A 83 6.33 18.62 -0.12
C ASP A 83 5.42 18.18 1.05
N ILE A 84 5.67 16.98 1.59
CA ILE A 84 5.00 16.48 2.79
C ILE A 84 5.84 16.80 4.03
N PRO A 85 5.22 16.95 5.21
CA PRO A 85 5.97 17.20 6.45
C PRO A 85 7.05 16.13 6.69
N PRO A 86 8.34 16.50 6.79
CA PRO A 86 9.44 15.53 6.90
C PRO A 86 9.32 14.58 8.10
N MET A 87 8.70 15.05 9.18
CA MET A 87 8.45 14.22 10.37
C MET A 87 7.48 13.07 10.11
N VAL A 88 6.50 13.26 9.22
CA VAL A 88 5.53 12.22 8.86
C VAL A 88 6.21 11.16 8.00
N LEU A 89 6.95 11.57 6.98
CA LEU A 89 7.72 10.65 6.14
C LEU A 89 8.69 9.81 6.98
N ARG A 90 9.43 10.46 7.88
CA ARG A 90 10.39 9.78 8.76
C ARG A 90 9.72 8.75 9.68
N ASP A 91 8.57 9.09 10.25
CA ASP A 91 7.82 8.16 11.11
C ASP A 91 7.30 6.94 10.33
N VAL A 92 6.81 7.16 9.11
CA VAL A 92 6.38 6.08 8.21
C VAL A 92 7.54 5.17 7.86
N VAL A 93 8.66 5.74 7.39
CA VAL A 93 9.87 4.99 7.01
C VAL A 93 10.34 4.14 8.19
N LEU A 94 10.61 4.74 9.36
CA LEU A 94 11.13 4.00 10.52
C LEU A 94 10.22 2.83 10.94
N LYS A 95 8.90 3.01 10.88
CA LYS A 95 7.94 1.95 11.23
C LYS A 95 7.92 0.83 10.18
N LEU A 96 8.00 1.17 8.90
CA LEU A 96 8.05 0.18 7.82
C LEU A 96 9.38 -0.59 7.84
N GLU A 97 10.51 0.10 8.02
CA GLU A 97 11.85 -0.51 8.15
C GLU A 97 11.88 -1.48 9.33
N SER A 98 11.38 -1.05 10.50
CA SER A 98 11.29 -1.93 11.67
C SER A 98 10.34 -3.12 11.48
N ASN A 99 9.31 -3.00 10.63
CA ASN A 99 8.32 -4.05 10.44
C ASN A 99 8.76 -5.11 9.42
N PHE A 100 9.42 -4.67 8.35
CA PHE A 100 9.86 -5.52 7.25
C PHE A 100 11.34 -5.89 7.30
N ILE A 101 12.12 -5.27 8.20
CA ILE A 101 13.57 -5.46 8.33
C ILE A 101 14.25 -5.17 6.98
N ARG A 102 13.90 -4.02 6.40
CA ARG A 102 14.41 -3.51 5.11
C ARG A 102 14.78 -2.05 5.29
N ASP A 103 15.86 -1.62 4.65
CA ASP A 103 16.24 -0.21 4.62
C ASP A 103 15.48 0.49 3.48
N TYR A 104 14.75 1.54 3.81
CA TYR A 104 13.94 2.28 2.84
C TYR A 104 14.59 3.58 2.44
N ASP A 105 15.86 3.83 2.74
CA ASP A 105 16.60 5.06 2.40
C ASP A 105 16.82 5.27 0.88
N GLU A 106 17.47 6.38 0.51
CA GLU A 106 17.69 6.74 -0.90
C GLU A 106 18.71 5.85 -1.62
N ILE A 107 19.52 5.10 -0.88
CA ILE A 107 20.58 4.24 -1.41
C ILE A 107 20.03 2.83 -1.62
N GLU A 108 19.42 2.25 -0.59
CA GLU A 108 18.91 0.87 -0.60
C GLU A 108 17.51 0.76 -1.24
N TYR A 109 16.73 1.85 -1.23
CA TYR A 109 15.41 1.92 -1.87
C TYR A 109 15.27 3.15 -2.77
N PRO A 110 16.02 3.22 -3.89
CA PRO A 110 16.09 4.41 -4.75
C PRO A 110 14.82 4.62 -5.60
N SER A 111 13.96 3.62 -5.73
CA SER A 111 12.70 3.74 -6.47
C SER A 111 11.59 2.84 -5.92
N ASP A 112 10.35 3.27 -6.12
CA ASP A 112 9.15 2.59 -5.64
C ASP A 112 8.82 1.38 -6.52
N VAL A 113 9.08 0.19 -5.99
CA VAL A 113 8.95 -1.08 -6.71
C VAL A 113 7.85 -1.98 -6.13
N PHE A 114 7.26 -2.81 -6.98
CA PHE A 114 6.35 -3.86 -6.56
C PHE A 114 7.11 -5.04 -5.94
N VAL A 115 6.73 -5.39 -4.72
CA VAL A 115 7.30 -6.50 -3.94
C VAL A 115 6.19 -7.52 -3.66
N PRO A 116 6.44 -8.83 -3.80
CA PRO A 116 5.47 -9.85 -3.44
C PRO A 116 5.03 -9.76 -1.97
N ILE A 117 3.73 -9.92 -1.71
CA ILE A 117 3.15 -9.83 -0.36
C ILE A 117 3.73 -10.90 0.58
N ASP A 118 4.01 -12.09 0.07
CA ASP A 118 4.62 -13.20 0.81
C ASP A 118 6.08 -12.96 1.19
N GLU A 119 6.77 -12.00 0.59
CA GLU A 119 8.10 -11.54 1.02
C GLU A 119 8.06 -10.42 2.07
N LEU A 120 6.89 -9.81 2.29
CA LEU A 120 6.71 -8.72 3.25
C LEU A 120 6.00 -9.21 4.52
N PHE A 121 5.00 -10.06 4.38
CA PHE A 121 4.12 -10.47 5.46
C PHE A 121 4.25 -11.96 5.75
N HIS A 122 4.98 -12.28 6.82
CA HIS A 122 5.09 -13.65 7.34
C HIS A 122 4.21 -13.89 8.56
N THR A 123 3.72 -12.82 9.19
CA THR A 123 2.89 -12.88 10.40
C THR A 123 1.74 -11.88 10.35
N GLU A 124 0.65 -12.18 11.06
CA GLU A 124 -0.51 -11.27 11.19
C GLU A 124 -0.14 -9.96 11.89
N ASN A 125 0.79 -10.01 12.86
CA ASN A 125 1.31 -8.82 13.54
C ASN A 125 2.03 -7.85 12.58
N GLN A 126 2.73 -8.35 11.56
CA GLN A 126 3.33 -7.48 10.54
C GLN A 126 2.27 -6.76 9.71
N LEU A 127 1.19 -7.46 9.37
CA LEU A 127 0.05 -6.85 8.68
C LEU A 127 -0.59 -5.76 9.55
N GLU A 128 -0.90 -6.05 10.81
CA GLU A 128 -1.49 -5.05 11.72
C GLU A 128 -0.61 -3.80 11.89
N LYS A 129 0.70 -3.98 12.05
CA LYS A 129 1.66 -2.86 12.17
C LYS A 129 1.72 -2.03 10.90
N PHE A 130 1.69 -2.68 9.73
CA PHE A 130 1.62 -2.00 8.44
C PHE A 130 0.35 -1.14 8.34
N LEU A 131 -0.84 -1.74 8.58
CA LEU A 131 -2.10 -1.03 8.50
C LEU A 131 -2.16 0.16 9.47
N LYS A 132 -1.73 -0.02 10.73
CA LYS A 132 -1.64 1.07 11.72
C LYS A 132 -0.66 2.18 11.32
N THR A 133 0.42 1.82 10.61
CA THR A 133 1.39 2.80 10.11
C THR A 133 0.77 3.66 9.02
N ILE A 134 0.06 3.04 8.06
CA ILE A 134 -0.63 3.76 6.99
C ILE A 134 -1.79 4.62 7.54
N GLU A 135 -2.56 4.09 8.48
CA GLU A 135 -3.62 4.82 9.17
C GLU A 135 -3.07 6.06 9.89
N GLY A 136 -2.00 5.89 10.67
CA GLY A 136 -1.33 6.99 11.36
C GLY A 136 -0.77 8.05 10.40
N ALA A 137 -0.21 7.63 9.27
CA ALA A 137 0.26 8.54 8.22
C ALA A 137 -0.90 9.36 7.65
N THR A 138 -1.99 8.69 7.29
CA THR A 138 -3.21 9.30 6.75
C THR A 138 -3.74 10.38 7.70
N TYR A 139 -3.84 10.08 9.00
CA TYR A 139 -4.30 11.08 9.97
C TYR A 139 -3.40 12.30 10.10
N ARG A 140 -2.08 12.13 10.01
CA ARG A 140 -1.12 13.25 10.12
C ARG A 140 -1.00 14.07 8.84
N LEU A 141 -1.27 13.47 7.69
CA LEU A 141 -1.22 14.14 6.38
C LEU A 141 -2.48 14.96 6.07
N ARG A 142 -3.58 14.70 6.78
CA ARG A 142 -4.83 15.49 6.70
C ARG A 142 -4.80 16.79 7.53
N GLN A 143 -3.80 16.97 8.39
CA GLN A 143 -3.65 18.11 9.30
C GLN A 143 -2.75 19.19 8.68
#